data_AF-A0A952W4X2-F1
#
_entry.id   AF-A0A952W4X2-F1
#
_cell.length_a   1.000
_cell.length_b   1.000
_cell.length_c   1.000
_cell.angle_alpha   90.00
_cell.angle_beta   90.00
_cell.angle_gamma   90.00
#
_symmetry.space_group_name_H-M   'P 1'
#
loop_
_entity.id
_entity.type
_entity.pdbx_description
1 polymer ?
#
loop_
_entity_poly.entity_id
_entity_poly.type
_entity_poly.pdbx_seq_one_letter_code
_entity_poly.pdbx_strand_id
1 'polypeptide(L)'
;MADFRALMPRPASLLGMVHAGALPGAPRHRASVGDLAAAAVKEARVLADAGFDALIVENMHDVPYVHGADLGPEIVASMTRIVGEVAAAVSIPVGVQILSGGAAQALAVAMATGACFIRVENFVFSHIAEEGHLAKAEAGGLLRYRKAIGAEQVAILADIDKKHASHAITADLPLTDWAHAAEFFLADGVIITGRFTGRPPSENDLRDARSACTLPVLAGSGATPELLPMLLRHADAVIVGTCLKHGGLWSNPVDPARAAAFVREADRHR
;
A
#
# COMPACT_ATOMS: atom_id res chain seq x y z
N MET A 1 3.30 -4.27 19.22
CA MET A 1 2.87 -4.31 17.80
C MET A 1 1.98 -3.10 17.58
N ALA A 2 2.05 -2.51 16.39
CA ALA A 2 1.25 -1.34 16.10
C ALA A 2 -0.18 -1.81 15.82
N ASP A 3 -1.18 -1.16 16.39
CA ASP A 3 -2.56 -1.53 16.15
C ASP A 3 -3.10 -0.75 14.95
N PHE A 4 -3.12 -1.39 13.77
CA PHE A 4 -3.66 -0.76 12.57
C PHE A 4 -5.16 -0.43 12.71
N ARG A 5 -5.94 -1.22 13.47
CA ARG A 5 -7.36 -0.93 13.68
C ARG A 5 -7.56 0.38 14.43
N ALA A 6 -6.66 0.71 15.36
CA ALA A 6 -6.68 1.97 16.09
C ALA A 6 -6.35 3.19 15.20
N LEU A 7 -5.71 3.00 14.04
CA LEU A 7 -5.46 4.07 13.07
C LEU A 7 -6.69 4.39 12.22
N MET A 8 -7.60 3.44 12.07
CA MET A 8 -8.77 3.59 11.20
C MET A 8 -9.96 4.16 11.99
N PRO A 9 -10.60 5.25 11.52
CA PRO A 9 -11.69 5.89 12.25
C PRO A 9 -12.97 5.04 12.28
N ARG A 10 -13.09 4.04 11.40
CA ARG A 10 -14.27 3.19 11.25
C ARG A 10 -13.95 1.84 10.59
N PRO A 11 -14.80 0.82 10.77
CA PRO A 11 -14.81 -0.35 9.89
C PRO A 11 -15.01 0.07 8.43
N ALA A 12 -14.59 -0.77 7.48
CA ALA A 12 -14.74 -0.50 6.05
C ALA A 12 -14.09 0.85 5.63
N SER A 13 -12.90 1.13 6.19
CA SER A 13 -12.14 2.35 5.90
C SER A 13 -11.61 2.36 4.46
N LEU A 14 -11.47 3.55 3.89
CA LEU A 14 -10.97 3.75 2.53
C LEU A 14 -9.56 4.35 2.54
N LEU A 15 -8.64 3.66 1.88
CA LEU A 15 -7.25 4.09 1.72
C LEU A 15 -7.01 4.53 0.27
N GLY A 16 -6.64 5.80 0.09
CA GLY A 16 -6.37 6.38 -1.22
C GLY A 16 -4.88 6.35 -1.59
N MET A 17 -4.56 5.87 -2.79
CA MET A 17 -3.18 5.88 -3.31
C MET A 17 -2.80 7.25 -3.87
N VAL A 18 -1.70 7.82 -3.36
CA VAL A 18 -0.98 8.96 -3.92
C VAL A 18 0.26 8.43 -4.63
N HIS A 19 0.30 8.56 -5.96
CA HIS A 19 1.42 8.05 -6.74
C HIS A 19 2.43 9.17 -6.94
N ALA A 20 3.58 9.08 -6.28
CA ALA A 20 4.69 9.98 -6.52
C ALA A 20 5.17 9.86 -7.98
N GLY A 21 5.48 10.99 -8.60
CA GLY A 21 6.11 11.00 -9.93
C GLY A 21 7.51 10.38 -9.88
N ALA A 22 8.08 10.09 -11.05
CA ALA A 22 9.37 9.40 -11.17
C ALA A 22 10.47 10.15 -10.39
N LEU A 23 11.06 9.47 -9.41
CA LEU A 23 12.06 9.99 -8.49
C LEU A 23 13.45 10.09 -9.16
N PRO A 24 14.38 10.87 -8.59
CA PRO A 24 15.78 10.84 -9.03
C PRO A 24 16.31 9.39 -9.09
N GLY A 25 17.03 9.06 -10.16
CA GLY A 25 17.50 7.69 -10.44
C GLY A 25 16.59 6.91 -11.40
N ALA A 26 15.27 7.19 -11.41
CA ALA A 26 14.36 6.56 -12.35
C ALA A 26 14.51 7.13 -13.79
N PRO A 27 14.41 6.30 -14.85
CA PRO A 27 14.63 6.76 -16.23
C PRO A 27 13.68 7.87 -16.71
N ARG A 28 12.50 7.99 -16.09
CA ARG A 28 11.47 8.96 -16.44
C ARG A 28 11.47 10.21 -15.57
N HIS A 29 12.45 10.38 -14.69
CA HIS A 29 12.58 11.55 -13.83
C HIS A 29 12.71 12.85 -14.65
N ARG A 30 11.90 13.86 -14.34
CA ARG A 30 11.86 15.14 -15.08
C ARG A 30 11.59 16.38 -14.23
N ALA A 31 11.26 16.22 -12.96
CA ALA A 31 10.80 17.30 -12.09
C ALA A 31 11.62 17.34 -10.81
N SER A 32 11.78 18.50 -10.18
CA SER A 32 12.50 18.56 -8.90
C SER A 32 11.74 17.78 -7.82
N VAL A 33 12.44 17.32 -6.78
CA VAL A 33 11.78 16.64 -5.64
C VAL A 33 10.73 17.54 -4.99
N GLY A 34 10.94 18.87 -4.98
CA GLY A 34 9.94 19.83 -4.50
C GLY A 34 8.67 19.87 -5.36
N ASP A 35 8.81 19.83 -6.69
CA ASP A 35 7.64 19.77 -7.59
C ASP A 35 6.88 18.46 -7.44
N LEU A 36 7.60 17.35 -7.28
CA LEU A 36 7.02 16.03 -7.00
C LEU A 36 6.24 16.02 -5.68
N ALA A 37 6.79 16.63 -4.63
CA ALA A 37 6.12 16.77 -3.34
C ALA A 37 4.88 17.65 -3.44
N ALA A 38 4.95 18.79 -4.13
CA ALA A 38 3.81 19.67 -4.35
C ALA A 38 2.67 18.97 -5.12
N ALA A 39 3.01 18.16 -6.12
CA ALA A 39 2.04 17.34 -6.85
C ALA A 39 1.39 16.28 -5.95
N ALA A 40 2.17 15.57 -5.14
CA ALA A 40 1.68 14.58 -4.20
C ALA A 40 0.75 15.20 -3.13
N VAL A 41 1.11 16.37 -2.60
CA VAL A 41 0.26 17.14 -1.66
C VAL A 41 -1.08 17.51 -2.30
N LYS A 42 -1.09 17.91 -3.58
CA LYS A 42 -2.32 18.22 -4.30
C LYS A 42 -3.23 16.99 -4.39
N GLU A 43 -2.69 15.81 -4.74
CA GLU A 43 -3.47 14.58 -4.77
C GLU A 43 -3.98 14.17 -3.38
N ALA A 44 -3.12 14.28 -2.36
CA ALA A 44 -3.45 13.95 -0.98
C ALA A 44 -4.63 14.79 -0.46
N ARG A 45 -4.63 16.10 -0.72
CA ARG A 45 -5.74 17.00 -0.35
C ARG A 45 -7.04 16.62 -1.06
N VAL A 46 -6.99 16.33 -2.35
CA VAL A 46 -8.19 15.90 -3.10
C VAL A 46 -8.80 14.64 -2.49
N LEU A 47 -7.98 13.67 -2.10
CA LEU A 47 -8.45 12.44 -1.48
C LEU A 47 -8.98 12.68 -0.05
N ALA A 48 -8.26 13.46 0.76
CA ALA A 48 -8.70 13.81 2.11
C ALA A 48 -10.04 14.59 2.08
N ASP A 49 -10.16 15.60 1.23
CA ASP A 49 -11.37 16.41 1.05
C ASP A 49 -12.55 15.58 0.53
N ALA A 50 -12.28 14.52 -0.25
CA ALA A 50 -13.30 13.60 -0.73
C ALA A 50 -13.84 12.67 0.38
N GLY A 51 -13.14 12.56 1.52
CA GLY A 51 -13.55 11.73 2.67
C GLY A 51 -12.86 10.36 2.77
N PHE A 52 -11.66 10.23 2.19
CA PHE A 52 -10.79 9.07 2.45
C PHE A 52 -10.31 9.05 3.90
N ASP A 53 -10.15 7.85 4.46
CA ASP A 53 -9.84 7.64 5.88
C ASP A 53 -8.32 7.59 6.14
N ALA A 54 -7.53 7.22 5.14
CA ALA A 54 -6.06 7.26 5.16
C ALA A 54 -5.48 7.30 3.73
N LEU A 55 -4.19 7.60 3.61
CA LEU A 55 -3.48 7.68 2.33
C LEU A 55 -2.27 6.75 2.29
N ILE A 56 -1.86 6.32 1.10
CA ILE A 56 -0.58 5.62 0.88
C ILE A 56 0.20 6.36 -0.20
N VAL A 57 1.40 6.83 0.12
CA VAL A 57 2.32 7.42 -0.85
C VAL A 57 3.22 6.32 -1.42
N GLU A 58 3.19 6.13 -2.74
CA GLU A 58 3.90 5.07 -3.46
C GLU A 58 4.73 5.64 -4.62
N ASN A 59 5.97 5.16 -4.82
CA ASN A 59 6.83 5.53 -5.95
C ASN A 59 6.46 4.80 -7.27
N MET A 60 5.17 4.72 -7.59
CA MET A 60 4.63 3.97 -8.72
C MET A 60 5.26 4.32 -10.07
N HIS A 61 5.73 5.56 -10.25
CA HIS A 61 6.28 6.04 -11.52
C HIS A 61 7.78 5.76 -11.73
N ASP A 62 8.45 5.06 -10.80
CA ASP A 62 9.88 4.72 -10.90
C ASP A 62 10.19 3.60 -11.93
N VAL A 63 9.24 3.25 -12.78
CA VAL A 63 9.38 2.18 -13.77
C VAL A 63 10.61 2.36 -14.70
N PRO A 64 11.36 1.28 -14.97
CA PRO A 64 11.25 -0.06 -14.38
C PRO A 64 11.76 -0.10 -12.93
N TYR A 65 11.10 -0.88 -12.07
CA TYR A 65 11.48 -1.01 -10.67
C TYR A 65 12.77 -1.81 -10.49
N VAL A 66 13.49 -1.52 -9.39
CA VAL A 66 14.69 -2.26 -8.96
C VAL A 66 14.46 -2.80 -7.55
N HIS A 67 15.08 -3.93 -7.24
CA HIS A 67 14.90 -4.57 -5.94
C HIS A 67 15.51 -3.74 -4.80
N GLY A 68 14.97 -3.90 -3.58
CA GLY A 68 15.37 -3.14 -2.41
C GLY A 68 16.87 -2.99 -2.13
N ALA A 69 17.69 -4.00 -2.46
CA ALA A 69 19.15 -3.92 -2.29
C ALA A 69 19.84 -2.96 -3.26
N ASP A 70 19.18 -2.66 -4.39
CA ASP A 70 19.66 -1.79 -5.46
C ASP A 70 19.04 -0.38 -5.38
N LEU A 71 18.11 -0.15 -4.45
CA LEU A 71 17.55 1.18 -4.20
C LEU A 71 18.62 2.09 -3.58
N GLY A 72 18.95 3.17 -4.29
CA GLY A 72 19.90 4.17 -3.82
C GLY A 72 19.34 5.11 -2.74
N PRO A 73 20.22 5.84 -2.05
CA PRO A 73 19.84 6.80 -1.01
C PRO A 73 18.93 7.92 -1.51
N GLU A 74 18.96 8.24 -2.80
CA GLU A 74 18.11 9.22 -3.46
C GLU A 74 16.61 8.87 -3.37
N ILE A 75 16.26 7.59 -3.35
CA ILE A 75 14.87 7.14 -3.20
C ILE A 75 14.37 7.44 -1.79
N VAL A 76 15.16 7.08 -0.76
CA VAL A 76 14.83 7.36 0.64
C VAL A 76 14.75 8.87 0.89
N ALA A 77 15.72 9.64 0.38
CA ALA A 77 15.75 11.09 0.55
C ALA A 77 14.53 11.77 -0.11
N SER A 78 14.19 11.37 -1.35
CA SER A 78 13.07 11.94 -2.09
C SER A 78 11.74 11.56 -1.46
N MET A 79 11.54 10.28 -1.11
CA MET A 79 10.33 9.83 -0.44
C MET A 79 10.16 10.44 0.94
N THR A 80 11.24 10.64 1.70
CA THR A 80 11.19 11.38 2.99
C THR A 80 10.64 12.79 2.80
N ARG A 81 11.12 13.51 1.79
CA ARG A 81 10.62 14.85 1.49
C ARG A 81 9.14 14.84 1.09
N ILE A 82 8.77 13.96 0.16
CA ILE A 82 7.40 13.87 -0.37
C ILE A 82 6.41 13.47 0.73
N VAL A 83 6.70 12.39 1.47
CA VAL A 83 5.84 11.89 2.54
C VAL A 83 5.72 12.89 3.68
N GLY A 84 6.82 13.56 4.07
CA GLY A 84 6.78 14.60 5.10
C GLY A 84 5.88 15.77 4.73
N GLU A 85 5.92 16.23 3.48
CA GLU A 85 5.02 17.29 2.99
C GLU A 85 3.56 16.82 2.93
N VAL A 86 3.30 15.60 2.47
CA VAL A 86 1.95 15.02 2.43
C VAL A 86 1.38 14.90 3.85
N ALA A 87 2.13 14.33 4.79
CA ALA A 87 1.71 14.16 6.19
C ALA A 87 1.44 15.50 6.89
N ALA A 88 2.20 16.55 6.56
CA ALA A 88 1.96 17.90 7.08
C ALA A 88 0.72 18.59 6.47
N ALA A 89 0.27 18.15 5.29
CA ALA A 89 -0.79 18.81 4.54
C ALA A 89 -2.19 18.23 4.76
N VAL A 90 -2.31 17.08 5.44
CA VAL A 90 -3.58 16.40 5.73
C VAL A 90 -3.65 15.98 7.20
N SER A 91 -4.86 15.77 7.72
CA SER A 91 -5.08 15.34 9.12
C SER A 91 -5.38 13.84 9.26
N ILE A 92 -5.41 13.09 8.16
CA ILE A 92 -5.67 11.65 8.14
C ILE A 92 -4.35 10.86 8.12
N PRO A 93 -4.31 9.62 8.63
CA PRO A 93 -3.11 8.79 8.63
C PRO A 93 -2.51 8.64 7.22
N VAL A 94 -1.19 8.74 7.15
CA VAL A 94 -0.41 8.52 5.93
C VAL A 94 0.43 7.27 6.09
N GLY A 95 0.44 6.42 5.08
CA GLY A 95 1.33 5.28 4.95
C GLY A 95 2.28 5.41 3.78
N VAL A 96 3.31 4.57 3.76
CA VAL A 96 4.37 4.60 2.76
C VAL A 96 4.50 3.24 2.08
N GLN A 97 4.71 3.25 0.78
CA GLN A 97 5.11 2.07 0.03
C GLN A 97 6.29 2.46 -0.87
N ILE A 98 7.38 1.71 -0.78
CA ILE A 98 8.49 1.80 -1.73
C ILE A 98 8.54 0.47 -2.45
N LEU A 99 8.24 0.53 -3.74
CA LEU A 99 8.02 -0.63 -4.58
C LEU A 99 9.29 -1.46 -4.75
N SER A 100 9.03 -2.74 -4.98
CA SER A 100 9.95 -3.81 -5.27
C SER A 100 10.92 -4.13 -4.12
N GLY A 101 10.35 -4.43 -2.95
CA GLY A 101 11.12 -4.87 -1.78
C GLY A 101 11.84 -3.74 -1.06
N GLY A 102 11.32 -2.52 -1.15
CA GLY A 102 11.82 -1.35 -0.43
C GLY A 102 11.28 -1.23 1.01
N ALA A 103 10.94 -2.33 1.69
CA ALA A 103 10.22 -2.24 2.96
C ALA A 103 11.03 -1.58 4.08
N ALA A 104 12.34 -1.85 4.14
CA ALA A 104 13.22 -1.21 5.11
C ALA A 104 13.33 0.31 4.85
N GLN A 105 13.42 0.70 3.58
CA GLN A 105 13.42 2.10 3.14
C GLN A 105 12.10 2.79 3.50
N ALA A 106 10.97 2.15 3.20
CA ALA A 106 9.64 2.68 3.53
C ALA A 106 9.48 2.86 5.05
N LEU A 107 10.00 1.93 5.85
CA LEU A 107 9.98 2.01 7.30
C LEU A 107 10.81 3.17 7.84
N ALA A 108 12.00 3.39 7.29
CA ALA A 108 12.85 4.53 7.65
C ALA A 108 12.18 5.86 7.29
N VAL A 109 11.57 5.95 6.10
CA VAL A 109 10.78 7.11 5.68
C VAL A 109 9.61 7.35 6.62
N ALA A 110 8.85 6.30 6.97
CA ALA A 110 7.70 6.42 7.86
C ALA A 110 8.11 6.92 9.25
N MET A 111 9.17 6.34 9.82
CA MET A 111 9.75 6.77 11.10
C MET A 111 10.16 8.25 11.07
N ALA A 112 10.85 8.69 10.00
CA ALA A 112 11.35 10.06 9.89
C ALA A 112 10.25 11.11 9.67
N THR A 113 9.13 10.72 9.06
CA THR A 113 8.06 11.65 8.63
C THR A 113 6.83 11.62 9.52
N GLY A 114 6.74 10.66 10.45
CA GLY A 114 5.55 10.44 11.26
C GLY A 114 4.43 9.69 10.55
N ALA A 115 4.71 9.06 9.40
CA ALA A 115 3.76 8.18 8.74
C ALA A 115 3.46 6.96 9.64
N CYS A 116 2.21 6.51 9.64
CA CYS A 116 1.70 5.60 10.66
C CYS A 116 1.84 4.12 10.27
N PHE A 117 2.01 3.82 8.98
CA PHE A 117 2.10 2.44 8.49
C PHE A 117 2.90 2.34 7.19
N ILE A 118 3.31 1.13 6.86
CA ILE A 118 3.91 0.79 5.56
C ILE A 118 3.17 -0.38 4.92
N ARG A 119 3.16 -0.41 3.59
CA ARG A 119 2.71 -1.57 2.81
C ARG A 119 3.93 -2.32 2.28
N VAL A 120 3.95 -3.64 2.49
CA VAL A 120 5.09 -4.51 2.19
C VAL A 120 4.64 -5.62 1.25
N GLU A 121 5.19 -5.62 0.04
CA GLU A 121 4.74 -6.52 -1.04
C GLU A 121 5.37 -7.92 -0.99
N ASN A 122 6.41 -8.12 -0.18
CA ASN A 122 7.21 -9.34 -0.10
C ASN A 122 7.54 -9.70 1.37
N PHE A 123 6.52 -9.62 2.24
CA PHE A 123 6.70 -9.81 3.68
C PHE A 123 6.98 -11.28 4.04
N VAL A 124 6.13 -12.19 3.53
CA VAL A 124 6.27 -13.65 3.65
C VAL A 124 6.40 -14.29 2.26
N PHE A 125 7.12 -15.41 2.23
CA PHE A 125 7.47 -16.17 1.03
C PHE A 125 8.29 -15.40 -0.01
N SER A 126 8.76 -16.12 -1.01
CA SER A 126 9.48 -15.59 -2.17
C SER A 126 8.58 -15.57 -3.39
N HIS A 127 8.71 -14.55 -4.23
CA HIS A 127 7.84 -14.33 -5.40
C HIS A 127 8.65 -14.05 -6.67
N ILE A 128 8.11 -14.36 -7.84
CA ILE A 128 8.70 -13.93 -9.12
C ILE A 128 7.84 -12.82 -9.70
N ALA A 129 8.33 -11.58 -9.69
CA ALA A 129 7.63 -10.40 -10.18
C ALA A 129 8.14 -9.97 -11.57
N GLU A 130 7.54 -8.94 -12.17
CA GLU A 130 7.90 -8.40 -13.49
C GLU A 130 9.36 -7.90 -13.54
N GLU A 131 9.88 -7.44 -12.41
CA GLU A 131 11.24 -6.98 -12.20
C GLU A 131 12.25 -8.11 -11.86
N GLY A 132 11.78 -9.34 -11.66
CA GLY A 132 12.61 -10.51 -11.37
C GLY A 132 12.25 -11.24 -10.07
N HIS A 133 13.22 -12.00 -9.56
CA HIS A 133 13.03 -12.89 -8.41
C HIS A 133 13.19 -12.14 -7.07
N LEU A 134 12.10 -11.99 -6.33
CA LEU A 134 12.08 -11.54 -4.94
C LEU A 134 12.41 -12.74 -4.03
N ALA A 135 13.70 -13.09 -4.00
CA ALA A 135 14.17 -14.36 -3.46
C ALA A 135 14.09 -14.51 -1.94
N LYS A 136 13.94 -13.40 -1.19
CA LYS A 136 13.98 -13.40 0.28
C LYS A 136 12.77 -12.67 0.82
N ALA A 137 11.97 -13.35 1.63
CA ALA A 137 10.92 -12.72 2.43
C ALA A 137 11.51 -11.69 3.40
N GLU A 138 10.86 -10.54 3.55
CA GLU A 138 11.42 -9.39 4.28
C GLU A 138 11.13 -9.40 5.79
N ALA A 139 10.15 -10.17 6.27
CA ALA A 139 9.64 -10.09 7.65
C ALA A 139 10.74 -10.10 8.73
N GLY A 140 11.66 -11.06 8.68
CA GLY A 140 12.70 -11.20 9.70
C GLY A 140 13.65 -10.00 9.76
N GLY A 141 14.18 -9.56 8.62
CA GLY A 141 15.08 -8.40 8.56
C GLY A 141 14.34 -7.11 8.93
N LEU A 142 13.15 -6.94 8.36
CA LEU A 142 12.31 -5.76 8.55
C LEU A 142 11.92 -5.55 10.01
N LEU A 143 11.48 -6.57 10.73
CA LEU A 143 11.08 -6.44 12.13
C LEU A 143 12.23 -6.14 13.09
N ARG A 144 13.42 -6.69 12.82
CA ARG A 144 14.63 -6.34 13.57
C ARG A 144 15.02 -4.90 13.30
N TYR A 145 14.96 -4.47 12.04
CA TYR A 145 15.22 -3.10 11.65
C TYR A 145 14.23 -2.13 12.28
N ARG A 146 12.92 -2.47 12.29
CA ARG A 146 11.85 -1.72 12.99
C ARG A 146 12.21 -1.44 14.44
N LYS A 147 12.65 -2.47 15.17
CA LYS A 147 13.09 -2.33 16.56
C LYS A 147 14.34 -1.47 16.67
N ALA A 148 15.33 -1.70 15.80
CA ALA A 148 16.62 -1.03 15.85
C ALA A 148 16.53 0.49 15.65
N ILE A 149 15.58 0.96 14.82
CA ILE A 149 15.39 2.39 14.57
C ILE A 149 14.28 3.03 15.41
N GLY A 150 13.68 2.29 16.35
CA GLY A 150 12.59 2.79 17.20
C GLY A 150 11.29 3.08 16.45
N ALA A 151 10.98 2.33 15.39
CA ALA A 151 9.78 2.48 14.55
C ALA A 151 8.65 1.49 14.90
N GLU A 152 8.60 1.01 16.15
CA GLU A 152 7.64 -0.02 16.60
C GLU A 152 6.18 0.41 16.55
N GLN A 153 5.92 1.72 16.48
CA GLN A 153 4.63 2.36 16.27
C GLN A 153 4.17 2.34 14.81
N VAL A 154 5.05 2.05 13.85
CA VAL A 154 4.70 1.97 12.43
C VAL A 154 4.15 0.57 12.12
N ALA A 155 2.88 0.52 11.71
CA ALA A 155 2.22 -0.73 11.35
C ALA A 155 2.74 -1.27 10.01
N ILE A 156 2.87 -2.59 9.91
CA ILE A 156 3.30 -3.29 8.70
C ILE A 156 2.12 -4.05 8.11
N LEU A 157 1.64 -3.58 6.96
CA LEU A 157 0.59 -4.23 6.17
C LEU A 157 1.24 -5.10 5.10
N ALA A 158 1.08 -6.42 5.21
CA ALA A 158 1.71 -7.39 4.34
C ALA A 158 0.80 -7.79 3.18
N ASP A 159 1.22 -7.58 1.94
CA ASP A 159 0.57 -8.26 0.82
C ASP A 159 0.87 -9.77 0.94
N ILE A 160 -0.18 -10.60 0.90
CA ILE A 160 -0.02 -12.06 0.91
C ILE A 160 -0.36 -12.70 -0.43
N ASP A 161 -1.16 -12.05 -1.28
CA ASP A 161 -1.33 -12.40 -2.70
C ASP A 161 -0.90 -11.21 -3.55
N LYS A 162 0.41 -11.07 -3.79
CA LYS A 162 0.99 -9.92 -4.51
C LYS A 162 0.55 -9.91 -5.99
N LYS A 163 -0.02 -8.79 -6.45
CA LYS A 163 -0.26 -8.50 -7.88
C LYS A 163 1.05 -8.47 -8.66
N HIS A 164 0.99 -8.79 -9.96
CA HIS A 164 2.15 -8.79 -10.87
C HIS A 164 3.29 -9.71 -10.42
N ALA A 165 2.96 -10.77 -9.69
CA ALA A 165 3.90 -11.80 -9.32
C ALA A 165 3.32 -13.21 -9.53
N SER A 166 4.21 -14.14 -9.82
CA SER A 166 3.97 -15.57 -9.81
C SER A 166 4.24 -16.14 -8.43
N HIS A 167 3.27 -16.91 -7.96
CA HIS A 167 3.27 -17.65 -6.70
C HIS A 167 3.46 -19.16 -6.92
N ALA A 168 4.01 -19.56 -8.07
CA ALA A 168 4.07 -20.97 -8.46
C ALA A 168 4.87 -21.86 -7.47
N ILE A 169 5.86 -21.28 -6.79
CA ILE A 169 6.70 -22.00 -5.80
C ILE A 169 5.92 -22.33 -4.54
N THR A 170 4.94 -21.51 -4.17
CA THR A 170 4.10 -21.65 -2.97
C THR A 170 2.66 -22.03 -3.32
N ALA A 171 2.41 -22.49 -4.55
CA ALA A 171 1.07 -22.81 -5.04
C ALA A 171 0.48 -24.07 -4.41
N ASP A 172 1.30 -24.85 -3.70
CA ASP A 172 0.88 -25.98 -2.86
C ASP A 172 0.26 -25.53 -1.53
N LEU A 173 0.50 -24.28 -1.12
CA LEU A 173 -0.07 -23.70 0.09
C LEU A 173 -1.37 -22.93 -0.23
N PRO A 174 -2.46 -23.15 0.51
CA PRO A 174 -3.66 -22.33 0.39
C PRO A 174 -3.42 -20.90 0.93
N LEU A 175 -4.24 -19.95 0.48
CA LEU A 175 -4.18 -18.55 0.96
C LEU A 175 -4.30 -18.43 2.48
N THR A 176 -5.05 -19.33 3.13
CA THR A 176 -5.16 -19.40 4.59
C THR A 176 -3.81 -19.60 5.26
N ASP A 177 -2.92 -20.41 4.67
CA ASP A 177 -1.58 -20.64 5.20
C ASP A 177 -0.70 -19.41 5.01
N TRP A 178 -0.92 -18.64 3.94
CA TRP A 178 -0.22 -17.38 3.75
C TRP A 178 -0.64 -16.33 4.79
N ALA A 179 -1.94 -16.26 5.11
CA ALA A 179 -2.46 -15.40 6.16
C ALA A 179 -1.93 -15.82 7.56
N HIS A 180 -1.95 -17.12 7.88
CA HIS A 180 -1.35 -17.66 9.10
C HIS A 180 0.14 -17.33 9.19
N ALA A 181 0.88 -17.47 8.10
CA ALA A 181 2.30 -17.15 8.07
C ALA A 181 2.52 -15.66 8.36
N ALA A 182 1.79 -14.75 7.71
CA ALA A 182 1.92 -13.32 7.98
C ALA A 182 1.64 -12.97 9.45
N GLU A 183 0.62 -13.57 10.07
CA GLU A 183 0.33 -13.40 11.49
C GLU A 183 1.42 -13.98 12.40
N PHE A 184 1.87 -15.21 12.12
CA PHE A 184 2.96 -15.84 12.86
C PHE A 184 4.26 -15.03 12.78
N PHE A 185 4.52 -14.40 11.63
CA PHE A 185 5.65 -13.50 11.41
C PHE A 185 5.39 -12.05 11.85
N LEU A 186 4.34 -11.80 12.65
CA LEU A 186 4.05 -10.54 13.35
C LEU A 186 3.78 -9.35 12.41
N ALA A 187 3.09 -9.59 11.29
CA ALA A 187 2.45 -8.51 10.53
C ALA A 187 1.37 -7.81 11.38
N ASP A 188 1.09 -6.54 11.11
CA ASP A 188 0.04 -5.77 11.78
C ASP A 188 -1.27 -5.72 10.96
N GLY A 189 -1.25 -6.28 9.75
CA GLY A 189 -2.40 -6.43 8.84
C GLY A 189 -2.02 -7.21 7.58
N VAL A 190 -3.01 -7.79 6.91
CA VAL A 190 -2.81 -8.48 5.62
C VAL A 190 -3.59 -7.80 4.51
N ILE A 191 -3.00 -7.75 3.32
CA ILE A 191 -3.60 -7.21 2.12
C ILE A 191 -3.75 -8.35 1.11
N ILE A 192 -4.98 -8.55 0.66
CA ILE A 192 -5.29 -9.47 -0.43
C ILE A 192 -5.43 -8.62 -1.68
N THR A 193 -4.59 -8.88 -2.68
CA THR A 193 -4.73 -8.22 -3.98
C THR A 193 -5.24 -9.18 -5.02
N GLY A 194 -6.01 -8.68 -5.99
CA GLY A 194 -6.29 -9.50 -7.18
C GLY A 194 -5.04 -9.69 -8.02
N ARG A 195 -4.95 -10.83 -8.73
CA ARG A 195 -3.76 -11.25 -9.50
C ARG A 195 -3.25 -10.26 -10.57
N PHE A 196 -4.09 -9.30 -11.02
CA PHE A 196 -3.74 -8.29 -12.02
C PHE A 196 -4.37 -6.92 -11.68
N THR A 197 -3.76 -5.82 -12.15
CA THR A 197 -4.34 -4.46 -12.02
C THR A 197 -5.75 -4.42 -12.60
N GLY A 198 -6.71 -3.88 -11.84
CA GLY A 198 -8.10 -3.75 -12.29
C GLY A 198 -8.95 -5.02 -12.10
N ARG A 199 -8.37 -6.10 -11.56
CA ARG A 199 -9.13 -7.26 -11.07
C ARG A 199 -9.07 -7.26 -9.53
N PRO A 200 -10.21 -7.21 -8.83
CA PRO A 200 -10.24 -7.26 -7.37
C PRO A 200 -9.84 -8.65 -6.83
N PRO A 201 -9.53 -8.77 -5.53
CA PRO A 201 -9.50 -10.07 -4.86
C PRO A 201 -10.88 -10.74 -4.93
N SER A 202 -10.92 -12.08 -4.92
CA SER A 202 -12.20 -12.79 -4.91
C SER A 202 -12.86 -12.74 -3.53
N GLU A 203 -14.19 -12.89 -3.49
CA GLU A 203 -14.93 -12.97 -2.23
C GLU A 203 -14.44 -14.13 -1.34
N ASN A 204 -14.07 -15.25 -1.97
CA ASN A 204 -13.52 -16.39 -1.26
C ASN A 204 -12.17 -16.08 -0.63
N ASP A 205 -11.27 -15.41 -1.36
CA ASP A 205 -9.94 -15.07 -0.83
C ASP A 205 -10.03 -14.17 0.41
N LEU A 206 -10.91 -13.16 0.38
CA LEU A 206 -11.13 -12.28 1.53
C LEU A 206 -11.71 -13.04 2.73
N ARG A 207 -12.70 -13.90 2.49
CA ARG A 207 -13.33 -14.72 3.54
C ARG A 207 -12.34 -15.70 4.16
N ASP A 208 -11.54 -16.35 3.32
CA ASP A 208 -10.57 -17.36 3.74
C ASP A 208 -9.47 -16.71 4.58
N ALA A 209 -8.91 -15.58 4.14
CA ALA A 209 -7.92 -14.81 4.92
C ALA A 209 -8.47 -14.36 6.28
N ARG A 210 -9.73 -13.89 6.32
CA ARG A 210 -10.41 -13.49 7.57
C ARG A 210 -10.66 -14.65 8.52
N SER A 211 -10.90 -15.85 7.98
CA SER A 211 -11.10 -17.05 8.79
C SER A 211 -9.78 -17.62 9.34
N ALA A 212 -8.67 -17.34 8.66
CA ALA A 212 -7.36 -17.88 9.00
C ALA A 212 -6.65 -17.05 10.09
N CYS A 213 -6.73 -15.72 10.07
CA CYS A 213 -5.97 -14.88 11.00
C CYS A 213 -6.83 -13.88 11.77
N THR A 214 -6.30 -13.34 12.87
CA THR A 214 -6.97 -12.28 13.65
C THR A 214 -6.60 -10.87 13.20
N LEU A 215 -5.66 -10.77 12.25
CA LEU A 215 -5.19 -9.51 11.68
C LEU A 215 -6.30 -8.78 10.92
N PRO A 216 -6.24 -7.44 10.81
CA PRO A 216 -7.12 -6.72 9.90
C PRO A 216 -6.83 -7.15 8.44
N VAL A 217 -7.91 -7.45 7.71
CA VAL A 217 -7.85 -7.89 6.31
C VAL A 217 -8.24 -6.74 5.39
N LEU A 218 -7.35 -6.35 4.49
CA LEU A 218 -7.57 -5.28 3.54
C LEU A 218 -7.71 -5.83 2.12
N ALA A 219 -8.67 -5.29 1.36
CA ALA A 219 -8.74 -5.53 -0.07
C ALA A 219 -7.87 -4.50 -0.81
N GLY A 220 -6.86 -4.95 -1.53
CA GLY A 220 -6.01 -4.12 -2.36
C GLY A 220 -6.21 -4.38 -3.86
N SER A 221 -5.92 -3.37 -4.68
CA SER A 221 -6.00 -3.44 -6.15
C SER A 221 -7.39 -3.71 -6.72
N GLY A 222 -7.71 -3.06 -7.84
CA GLY A 222 -8.91 -3.37 -8.62
C GLY A 222 -10.26 -3.01 -7.97
N ALA A 223 -10.27 -2.30 -6.83
CA ALA A 223 -11.51 -1.76 -6.27
C ALA A 223 -12.18 -0.78 -7.25
N THR A 224 -13.46 -1.01 -7.52
CA THR A 224 -14.33 -0.11 -8.28
C THR A 224 -15.64 0.10 -7.52
N PRO A 225 -16.42 1.16 -7.83
CA PRO A 225 -17.69 1.41 -7.16
C PRO A 225 -18.64 0.20 -7.16
N GLU A 226 -18.67 -0.56 -8.27
CA GLU A 226 -19.54 -1.73 -8.44
C GLU A 226 -19.16 -2.90 -7.52
N LEU A 227 -17.91 -2.95 -7.06
CA LEU A 227 -17.38 -4.02 -6.23
C LEU A 227 -17.42 -3.70 -4.73
N LEU A 228 -17.61 -2.43 -4.36
CA LEU A 228 -17.65 -1.98 -2.97
C LEU A 228 -18.61 -2.79 -2.08
N PRO A 229 -19.84 -3.16 -2.49
CA PRO A 229 -20.73 -3.94 -1.63
C PRO A 229 -20.15 -5.29 -1.22
N MET A 230 -19.40 -5.94 -2.13
CA MET A 230 -18.74 -7.22 -1.87
C MET A 230 -17.47 -7.01 -1.03
N LEU A 231 -16.64 -6.04 -1.39
CA LEU A 231 -15.37 -5.79 -0.72
C LEU A 231 -15.59 -5.37 0.74
N LEU A 232 -16.49 -4.41 1.01
CA LEU A 232 -16.74 -3.87 2.35
C LEU A 232 -17.45 -4.87 3.27
N ARG A 233 -18.07 -5.92 2.71
CA ARG A 233 -18.64 -7.02 3.49
C ARG A 233 -17.57 -7.89 4.15
N HIS A 234 -16.41 -8.05 3.49
CA HIS A 234 -15.39 -9.04 3.87
C HIS A 234 -14.04 -8.45 4.26
N ALA A 235 -13.76 -7.20 3.87
CA ALA A 235 -12.53 -6.49 4.22
C ALA A 235 -12.78 -5.41 5.28
N ASP A 236 -11.83 -5.26 6.21
CA ASP A 236 -11.85 -4.21 7.22
C ASP A 236 -11.48 -2.84 6.62
N ALA A 237 -10.74 -2.82 5.50
CA ALA A 237 -10.49 -1.61 4.71
C ALA A 237 -10.23 -1.92 3.22
N VAL A 238 -10.35 -0.91 2.36
CA VAL A 238 -10.13 -1.02 0.90
C VAL A 238 -9.09 0.00 0.44
N ILE A 239 -8.05 -0.49 -0.26
CA ILE A 239 -7.02 0.33 -0.90
C ILE A 239 -7.36 0.54 -2.37
N VAL A 240 -7.39 1.79 -2.81
CA VAL A 240 -7.83 2.16 -4.15
C VAL A 240 -6.97 3.28 -4.76
N GLY A 241 -6.66 3.15 -6.05
CA GLY A 241 -5.81 4.09 -6.79
C GLY A 241 -6.32 4.37 -8.20
N THR A 242 -6.10 3.45 -9.13
CA THR A 242 -6.38 3.62 -10.57
C THR A 242 -7.80 4.10 -10.89
N CYS A 243 -8.83 3.61 -10.16
CA CYS A 243 -10.21 4.03 -10.40
C CYS A 243 -10.51 5.47 -9.96
N LEU A 244 -9.59 6.13 -9.27
CA LEU A 244 -9.72 7.54 -8.85
C LEU A 244 -9.05 8.49 -9.82
N LYS A 245 -8.15 8.00 -10.69
CA LYS A 245 -7.36 8.84 -11.60
C LYS A 245 -8.17 9.29 -12.83
N HIS A 246 -7.83 10.39 -13.48
CA HIS A 246 -8.54 10.79 -14.71
C HIS A 246 -8.53 9.67 -15.76
N GLY A 247 -9.70 9.33 -16.30
CA GLY A 247 -9.88 8.29 -17.31
C GLY A 247 -9.61 6.86 -16.84
N GLY A 248 -9.45 6.62 -15.54
CA GLY A 248 -9.11 5.27 -15.03
C GLY A 248 -7.69 4.85 -15.35
N LEU A 249 -6.80 5.80 -15.66
CA LEU A 249 -5.42 5.53 -16.00
C LEU A 249 -4.53 5.85 -14.80
N TRP A 250 -3.81 4.84 -14.28
CA TRP A 250 -3.01 4.95 -13.06
C TRP A 250 -1.96 6.07 -13.10
N SER A 251 -1.48 6.41 -14.30
CA SER A 251 -0.45 7.41 -14.55
C SER A 251 -0.97 8.85 -14.58
N ASN A 252 -2.28 9.04 -14.56
CA ASN A 252 -2.89 10.37 -14.53
C ASN A 252 -3.07 10.87 -13.09
N PRO A 253 -3.30 12.18 -12.91
CA PRO A 253 -3.67 12.74 -11.60
C PRO A 253 -5.00 12.20 -11.07
N VAL A 254 -5.20 12.27 -9.76
CA VAL A 254 -6.51 12.01 -9.12
C VAL A 254 -7.57 12.97 -9.68
N ASP A 255 -8.72 12.41 -10.05
CA ASP A 255 -9.91 13.13 -10.46
C ASP A 255 -10.82 13.37 -9.24
N PRO A 256 -11.02 14.63 -8.79
CA PRO A 256 -11.84 14.93 -7.62
C PRO A 256 -13.28 14.42 -7.71
N ALA A 257 -13.88 14.43 -8.91
CA ALA A 257 -15.25 13.97 -9.09
C ALA A 257 -15.35 12.45 -8.93
N ARG A 258 -14.35 11.71 -9.41
CA ARG A 258 -14.28 10.24 -9.24
C ARG A 258 -13.99 9.86 -7.79
N ALA A 259 -13.09 10.57 -7.12
CA ALA A 259 -12.81 10.38 -5.70
C ALA A 259 -14.08 10.58 -4.85
N ALA A 260 -14.79 11.69 -5.04
CA ALA A 260 -16.03 11.97 -4.32
C ALA A 260 -17.14 10.98 -4.66
N ALA A 261 -17.24 10.51 -5.92
CA ALA A 261 -18.21 9.49 -6.30
C ALA A 261 -17.91 8.13 -5.64
N PHE A 262 -16.64 7.76 -5.54
CA PHE A 262 -16.22 6.52 -4.90
C PHE A 262 -16.57 6.52 -3.40
N VAL A 263 -16.27 7.61 -2.68
CA VAL A 263 -16.62 7.73 -1.26
C VAL A 263 -18.15 7.71 -1.05
N ARG A 264 -18.91 8.43 -1.88
CA ARG A 264 -20.38 8.39 -1.82
C ARG A 264 -20.97 6.99 -2.03
N GLU A 265 -20.37 6.20 -2.91
CA GLU A 265 -20.83 4.83 -3.11
C GLU A 265 -20.44 3.96 -1.91
N ALA A 266 -19.23 4.09 -1.38
CA ALA A 266 -18.81 3.35 -0.18
C ALA A 266 -19.69 3.66 1.04
N ASP A 267 -20.06 4.93 1.24
CA ASP A 267 -20.95 5.39 2.31
C ASP A 267 -22.35 4.76 2.28
N ARG A 268 -22.77 4.15 1.16
CA ARG A 268 -24.03 3.41 1.07
C ARG A 268 -23.95 1.99 1.63
N HIS A 269 -22.73 1.47 1.83
CA HIS A 269 -22.47 0.07 2.19
C HIS A 269 -21.69 -0.10 3.49
N ARG A 270 -21.30 0.99 4.17
CA ARG A 270 -20.56 0.99 5.43
C ARG A 270 -21.33 1.57 6.60
#